data_AF-A0A962Q0K4-F1
#
_entry.id   AF-A0A962Q0K4-F1
#
_cell.length_a   1.000
_cell.length_b   1.000
_cell.length_c   1.000
_cell.angle_alpha   90.00
_cell.angle_beta   90.00
_cell.angle_gamma   90.00
#
_symmetry.space_group_name_H-M   'P 1'
#
loop_
_entity.id
_entity.type
_entity.pdbx_description
1 polymer ?
#
loop_
_entity_poly.entity_id
_entity_poly.type
_entity_poly.pdbx_seq_one_letter_code
_entity_poly.pdbx_strand_id
1 'polypeptide(L)'
;MNRAQGRVEQVKARGDSDPVFAHVSKMLRAGDLLEVTVSGNCMAPRLRDGERVTVCKKHVYRPGDIIVFADIHGRLLIHRLLGWVPGRGGMRLMTRADVGGVIDVLVPASHVLGLALDCNGRPLRVNLISRARACGHYFTRVARLLGKRMPGAFR
;
A
#
# COMPACT_ATOMS: atom_id res chain seq x y z
N MET A 1 13.26 -28.80 -1.52
CA MET A 1 13.27 -27.33 -1.73
C MET A 1 12.71 -26.67 -0.48
N ASN A 2 13.58 -26.10 0.35
CA ASN A 2 13.28 -25.64 1.71
C ASN A 2 12.33 -24.44 1.73
N ARG A 3 11.22 -24.55 2.46
CA ARG A 3 10.43 -23.41 2.94
C ARG A 3 11.32 -22.62 3.90
N ALA A 4 11.78 -21.45 3.50
CA ALA A 4 12.35 -20.49 4.43
C ALA A 4 11.29 -20.18 5.50
N GLN A 5 11.49 -20.67 6.72
CA GLN A 5 10.75 -20.23 7.90
C GLN A 5 11.20 -18.79 8.17
N GLY A 6 10.48 -17.83 7.57
CA GLY A 6 10.68 -16.42 7.85
C GLY A 6 10.43 -16.15 9.32
N ARG A 7 11.38 -15.47 9.97
CA ARG A 7 11.23 -14.96 11.33
C ARG A 7 10.12 -13.91 11.32
N VAL A 8 8.98 -14.24 11.93
CA VAL A 8 7.82 -13.35 12.01
C VAL A 8 8.02 -12.43 13.20
N GLU A 9 8.35 -11.16 12.95
CA GLU A 9 8.39 -10.14 14.00
C GLU A 9 7.13 -9.30 13.99
N GLN A 10 6.54 -9.11 15.17
CA GLN A 10 5.45 -8.16 15.38
C GLN A 10 6.03 -6.78 15.63
N VAL A 11 5.81 -5.84 14.71
CA VAL A 11 6.36 -4.49 14.84
C VAL A 11 5.28 -3.43 14.66
N LYS A 12 5.19 -2.53 15.64
CA LYS A 12 4.38 -1.31 15.58
C LYS A 12 5.29 -0.15 15.19
N ALA A 13 5.57 0.02 13.90
CA ALA A 13 6.51 1.06 13.46
C ALA A 13 5.85 2.46 13.37
N ARG A 14 6.60 3.49 13.76
CA ARG A 14 6.49 4.83 13.16
C ARG A 14 7.69 4.93 12.16
N GLY A 15 7.79 5.93 11.29
CA GLY A 15 8.24 5.72 9.88
C GLY A 15 9.61 6.28 9.50
N ASP A 16 9.77 7.01 8.39
CA ASP A 16 11.10 7.10 7.70
C ASP A 16 12.25 7.77 8.50
N SER A 17 11.94 8.61 9.49
CA SER A 17 12.92 9.14 10.47
C SER A 17 12.98 8.35 11.79
N ASP A 18 12.21 7.26 11.87
CA ASP A 18 12.16 6.32 12.97
C ASP A 18 13.14 5.15 12.68
N PRO A 19 14.08 4.87 13.59
CA PRO A 19 14.96 3.70 13.47
C PRO A 19 14.19 2.39 13.24
N VAL A 20 12.93 2.30 13.69
CA VAL A 20 12.08 1.14 13.49
C VAL A 20 11.73 0.93 12.02
N PHE A 21 11.42 1.99 11.25
CA PHE A 21 11.14 1.81 9.82
C PHE A 21 12.36 1.37 9.04
N ALA A 22 13.52 1.99 9.29
CA ALA A 22 14.76 1.61 8.65
C ALA A 22 15.10 0.13 8.93
N HIS A 23 14.90 -0.30 10.18
CA HIS A 23 15.07 -1.68 10.60
C HIS A 23 14.10 -2.63 9.88
N VAL A 24 12.79 -2.34 9.91
CA VAL A 24 11.75 -3.14 9.26
C VAL A 24 11.96 -3.22 7.74
N SER A 25 12.30 -2.10 7.11
CA SER A 25 12.61 -2.03 5.68
C SER A 25 13.82 -2.89 5.34
N LYS A 26 14.86 -2.88 6.18
CA LYS A 26 16.04 -3.74 6.02
C LYS A 26 15.70 -5.22 6.14
N MET A 27 14.93 -5.62 7.15
CA MET A 27 14.47 -7.01 7.32
C MET A 27 13.66 -7.49 6.11
N LEU A 28 12.66 -6.71 5.69
CA LEU A 28 11.83 -7.03 4.55
C LEU A 28 12.65 -7.14 3.24
N ARG A 29 13.67 -6.30 3.06
CA ARG A 29 14.60 -6.39 1.92
C ARG A 29 15.50 -7.63 1.97
N ALA A 30 15.81 -8.14 3.17
CA ALA A 30 16.55 -9.38 3.34
C ALA A 30 15.70 -10.63 3.03
N GLY A 31 14.39 -10.47 2.84
CA GLY A 31 13.46 -11.55 2.52
C GLY A 31 12.62 -12.03 3.72
N ASP A 32 12.75 -11.37 4.87
CA ASP A 32 11.95 -11.71 6.05
C ASP A 32 10.47 -11.37 5.85
N LEU A 33 9.64 -12.01 6.67
CA LEU A 33 8.22 -11.73 6.76
C LEU A 33 7.95 -10.88 8.00
N LEU A 34 7.15 -9.85 7.85
CA LEU A 34 6.73 -8.99 8.95
C LEU A 34 5.26 -9.28 9.28
N GLU A 35 4.93 -9.47 10.55
CA GLU A 35 3.52 -9.50 10.98
C GLU A 35 3.16 -8.15 11.56
N VAL A 36 2.07 -7.56 11.06
CA VAL A 36 1.54 -6.28 11.55
C VAL A 36 0.13 -6.47 12.06
N THR A 37 -0.17 -5.88 13.22
CA THR A 37 -1.53 -5.84 13.75
C THR A 37 -2.27 -4.65 13.17
N VAL A 38 -3.42 -4.90 12.55
CA VAL A 38 -4.31 -3.87 12.03
C VAL A 38 -4.89 -3.08 13.19
N SER A 39 -4.85 -1.75 13.08
CA SER A 39 -5.51 -0.84 14.01
C SER A 39 -6.50 0.04 13.26
N GLY A 40 -7.74 0.06 13.71
CA GLY A 40 -8.87 0.75 13.06
C GLY A 40 -9.54 -0.07 11.96
N ASN A 41 -10.52 0.56 11.30
CA ASN A 41 -11.45 -0.10 10.38
C ASN A 41 -11.40 0.45 8.94
N CYS A 42 -10.34 1.18 8.57
CA CYS A 42 -10.23 1.78 7.23
C CYS A 42 -10.21 0.75 6.09
N MET A 43 -9.83 -0.50 6.39
CA MET A 43 -9.78 -1.59 5.43
C MET A 43 -10.92 -2.62 5.61
N ALA A 44 -11.93 -2.31 6.42
CA ALA A 44 -13.07 -3.18 6.61
C ALA A 44 -13.92 -3.32 5.32
N PRO A 45 -14.62 -4.45 5.11
CA PRO A 45 -14.65 -5.65 5.94
C PRO A 45 -13.48 -6.61 5.68
N ARG A 46 -12.54 -6.26 4.78
CA ARG A 46 -11.46 -7.17 4.35
C ARG A 46 -10.37 -7.34 5.40
N LEU A 47 -10.06 -6.26 6.12
CA LEU A 47 -9.19 -6.25 7.29
C LEU A 47 -9.91 -5.51 8.41
N ARG A 48 -9.95 -6.13 9.58
CA ARG A 48 -10.61 -5.59 10.78
C ARG A 48 -9.57 -5.26 11.85
N ASP A 49 -9.94 -4.36 12.74
CA ASP A 49 -9.14 -4.02 13.91
C ASP A 49 -8.75 -5.29 14.70
N GLY A 50 -7.49 -5.37 15.11
CA GLY A 50 -6.91 -6.50 15.84
C GLY A 50 -6.47 -7.69 14.98
N GLU A 51 -6.79 -7.73 13.68
CA GLU A 51 -6.33 -8.81 12.81
C GLU A 51 -4.83 -8.68 12.49
N ARG A 52 -4.15 -9.81 12.29
CA ARG A 52 -2.72 -9.86 11.99
C ARG A 52 -2.50 -10.10 10.51
N VAL A 53 -1.63 -9.29 9.89
CA VAL A 53 -1.35 -9.32 8.47
C VAL A 53 0.12 -9.64 8.25
N THR A 54 0.39 -10.65 7.42
CA THR A 54 1.74 -10.97 6.99
C THR A 54 2.13 -10.09 5.81
N VAL A 55 3.28 -9.45 5.90
CA VAL A 55 3.81 -8.50 4.93
C VAL A 55 5.16 -9.00 4.41
N CYS A 56 5.36 -8.89 3.10
CA CYS A 56 6.64 -9.20 2.47
C CYS A 56 7.07 -8.10 1.50
N LYS A 57 8.38 -7.95 1.26
CA LYS A 57 8.85 -7.08 0.19
C LYS A 57 8.52 -7.69 -1.18
N LYS A 58 8.12 -6.84 -2.12
CA LYS A 58 8.00 -7.20 -3.54
C LYS A 58 8.72 -6.16 -4.40
N HIS A 59 9.21 -6.60 -5.55
CA HIS A 59 9.79 -5.71 -6.56
C HIS A 59 8.73 -4.98 -7.38
N VAL A 60 7.55 -5.59 -7.52
CA VAL A 60 6.45 -5.06 -8.34
C VAL A 60 5.16 -5.09 -7.53
N TYR A 61 4.46 -3.96 -7.51
CA TYR A 61 3.13 -3.81 -6.92
C TYR A 61 2.13 -3.42 -8.00
N ARG A 62 0.97 -4.06 -7.98
CA ARG A 62 -0.04 -3.95 -9.03
C ARG A 62 -1.34 -3.34 -8.49
N PRO A 63 -2.11 -2.63 -9.32
CA PRO A 63 -3.43 -2.14 -8.94
C PRO A 63 -4.30 -3.23 -8.30
N GLY A 64 -4.92 -2.90 -7.18
CA GLY A 64 -5.73 -3.80 -6.36
C GLY A 64 -4.96 -4.47 -5.22
N ASP A 65 -3.62 -4.47 -5.24
CA ASP A 65 -2.81 -5.00 -4.14
C ASP A 65 -3.09 -4.23 -2.83
N ILE A 66 -2.98 -4.90 -1.68
CA ILE A 66 -3.01 -4.26 -0.36
C ILE A 66 -1.58 -4.10 0.09
N ILE A 67 -1.14 -2.85 0.27
CA ILE A 67 0.26 -2.53 0.57
C ILE A 67 0.37 -1.87 1.93
N VAL A 68 1.50 -2.11 2.59
CA VAL A 68 1.89 -1.43 3.82
C VAL A 68 2.98 -0.41 3.50
N PHE A 69 2.79 0.81 3.98
CA PHE A 69 3.71 1.93 3.75
C PHE A 69 3.73 2.86 4.96
N ALA A 70 4.73 3.72 5.05
CA ALA A 70 4.80 4.77 6.06
C ALA A 70 4.30 6.11 5.50
N ASP A 71 3.47 6.81 6.28
CA ASP A 71 3.11 8.21 5.96
C ASP A 71 4.26 9.19 6.25
N ILE A 72 4.05 10.48 6.03
CA ILE A 72 5.07 11.52 6.24
C ILE A 72 5.44 11.73 7.73
N HIS A 73 4.56 11.36 8.65
CA HIS A 73 4.82 11.35 10.10
C HIS A 73 5.35 9.98 10.55
N GLY A 74 5.48 9.09 9.57
CA GLY A 74 5.98 7.77 9.69
C GLY A 74 5.01 6.70 10.18
N ARG A 75 3.74 7.02 10.41
CA ARG A 75 2.78 6.00 10.84
C ARG A 75 2.63 4.95 9.74
N LEU A 76 2.66 3.66 10.11
CA LEU A 76 2.34 2.60 9.18
C LEU A 76 0.87 2.61 8.83
N LEU A 77 0.60 2.62 7.54
CA LEU A 77 -0.73 2.54 6.96
C LEU A 77 -0.80 1.33 6.02
N ILE A 78 -1.99 0.74 5.94
CA ILE A 78 -2.28 -0.39 5.07
C ILE A 78 -3.45 -0.04 4.18
N HIS A 79 -3.23 0.21 2.90
CA HIS A 79 -4.30 0.61 1.96
C HIS A 79 -4.18 -0.11 0.63
N ARG A 80 -5.24 0.02 -0.19
CA ARG A 80 -5.29 -0.55 -1.53
C ARG A 80 -4.54 0.33 -2.52
N LEU A 81 -3.63 -0.28 -3.28
CA LEU A 81 -2.98 0.36 -4.40
C LEU A 81 -3.97 0.54 -5.56
N LEU A 82 -4.13 1.77 -6.04
CA LEU A 82 -4.92 2.08 -7.22
C LEU A 82 -4.04 2.13 -8.49
N GLY A 83 -2.84 2.68 -8.38
CA GLY A 83 -1.91 2.78 -9.50
C GLY A 83 -0.72 3.69 -9.21
N TRP A 84 0.02 3.99 -10.27
CA TRP A 84 1.27 4.74 -10.20
C TRP A 84 1.11 6.08 -10.91
N VAL A 85 1.62 7.16 -10.32
CA VAL A 85 1.54 8.51 -10.87
C VAL A 85 2.96 9.10 -10.94
N PRO A 86 3.39 9.65 -12.10
CA PRO A 86 4.65 10.37 -12.17
C PRO A 86 4.54 11.70 -11.41
N GLY A 87 5.58 12.08 -10.67
CA GLY A 87 5.65 13.36 -9.96
C GLY A 87 7.07 13.92 -9.89
N ARG A 88 7.21 15.16 -9.38
CA ARG A 88 8.53 15.70 -9.03
C ARG A 88 9.15 14.81 -7.94
N GLY A 89 10.29 14.20 -8.27
CA GLY A 89 10.98 13.22 -7.40
C GLY A 89 10.69 11.75 -7.71
N GLY A 90 10.05 11.43 -8.85
CA GLY A 90 9.88 10.06 -9.34
C GLY A 90 8.46 9.53 -9.18
N MET A 91 8.33 8.20 -9.28
CA MET A 91 7.04 7.51 -9.24
C MET A 91 6.44 7.54 -7.83
N ARG A 92 5.16 7.90 -7.75
CA ARG A 92 4.38 7.85 -6.52
C ARG A 92 3.19 6.91 -6.69
N LEU A 93 2.78 6.29 -5.59
CA LEU A 93 1.67 5.38 -5.54
C LEU A 93 0.42 6.13 -5.12
N MET A 94 -0.67 5.89 -5.83
CA MET A 94 -2.00 6.33 -5.44
C MET A 94 -2.65 5.19 -4.65
N THR A 95 -2.99 5.45 -3.40
CA THR A 95 -3.64 4.48 -2.53
C THR A 95 -5.03 4.95 -2.11
N ARG A 96 -5.82 4.00 -1.61
CA ARG A 96 -7.12 4.28 -1.00
C ARG A 96 -7.46 3.24 0.05
N ALA A 97 -8.04 3.69 1.17
CA ALA A 97 -8.78 2.84 2.09
C ALA A 97 -9.94 2.09 1.38
N ASP A 98 -10.39 0.96 1.93
CA ASP A 98 -11.60 0.28 1.42
C ASP A 98 -12.86 0.97 1.95
N VAL A 99 -12.83 1.38 3.22
CA VAL A 99 -13.84 2.25 3.86
C VAL A 99 -13.37 3.68 3.75
N GLY A 100 -13.74 4.34 2.66
CA GLY A 100 -13.38 5.73 2.40
C GLY A 100 -13.44 6.04 0.91
N GLY A 101 -14.26 7.02 0.52
CA GLY A 101 -14.37 7.43 -0.88
C GLY A 101 -13.19 8.29 -1.37
N VAL A 102 -12.30 8.69 -0.47
CA VAL A 102 -11.25 9.70 -0.71
C VAL A 102 -9.92 9.00 -0.99
N ILE A 103 -9.25 9.43 -2.08
CA ILE A 103 -7.91 8.99 -2.43
C ILE A 103 -6.92 9.59 -1.43
N ASP A 104 -5.97 8.78 -0.96
CA ASP A 104 -4.94 9.22 -0.03
C ASP A 104 -3.93 10.18 -0.69
N VAL A 105 -3.11 10.81 0.14
CA VAL A 105 -1.92 11.51 -0.32
C VAL A 105 -1.01 10.55 -1.10
N LEU A 106 -0.44 11.02 -2.20
CA LEU A 106 0.46 10.22 -3.04
C LEU A 106 1.71 9.79 -2.26
N VAL A 107 1.93 8.48 -2.20
CA VAL A 107 2.98 7.85 -1.40
C VAL A 107 4.24 7.68 -2.26
N PRO A 108 5.43 8.15 -1.84
CA PRO A 108 6.67 7.85 -2.54
C PRO A 108 6.96 6.34 -2.57
N ALA A 109 7.49 5.82 -3.67
CA ALA A 109 7.82 4.40 -3.77
C ALA A 109 8.82 3.91 -2.70
N SER A 110 9.68 4.81 -2.21
CA SER A 110 10.63 4.54 -1.13
C SER A 110 9.96 4.23 0.21
N HIS A 111 8.76 4.76 0.47
CA HIS A 111 8.04 4.58 1.72
C HIS A 111 7.24 3.26 1.77
N VAL A 112 7.17 2.52 0.66
CA VAL A 112 6.43 1.25 0.59
C VAL A 112 7.28 0.15 1.22
N LEU A 113 6.78 -0.43 2.30
CA LEU A 113 7.42 -1.55 2.99
C LEU A 113 7.16 -2.85 2.26
N GLY A 114 5.90 -3.16 1.94
CA GLY A 114 5.57 -4.49 1.46
C GLY A 114 4.14 -4.70 1.02
N LEU A 115 3.90 -5.91 0.50
CA LEU A 115 2.62 -6.44 0.10
C LEU A 115 2.05 -7.26 1.26
N ALA A 116 0.79 -7.03 1.61
CA ALA A 116 0.04 -7.89 2.51
C ALA A 116 -0.31 -9.21 1.80
N LEU A 117 0.21 -10.33 2.31
CA LEU A 117 0.04 -11.66 1.74
C LEU A 117 -1.20 -12.37 2.25
N ASP A 118 -1.41 -12.32 3.56
CA ASP A 118 -2.50 -12.98 4.25
C ASP A 118 -2.92 -12.20 5.50
N CYS A 119 -4.12 -12.49 5.99
CA CYS A 119 -4.69 -11.94 7.22
C CYS A 119 -5.16 -13.11 8.09
N ASN A 120 -4.61 -13.24 9.29
CA ASN A 120 -4.85 -14.37 10.20
C ASN A 120 -4.72 -15.74 9.50
N GLY A 121 -3.73 -15.90 8.63
CA GLY A 121 -3.50 -17.12 7.85
C GLY A 121 -4.42 -17.29 6.63
N ARG A 122 -5.34 -16.34 6.37
CA ARG A 122 -6.22 -16.35 5.18
C ARG A 122 -5.58 -15.53 4.06
N PRO A 123 -5.28 -16.13 2.89
CA PRO A 123 -4.60 -15.41 1.81
C PRO A 123 -5.44 -14.24 1.29
N LEU A 124 -4.83 -13.06 1.22
CA LEU A 124 -5.45 -11.82 0.70
C LEU A 124 -5.39 -11.82 -0.83
N ARG A 125 -6.19 -12.70 -1.45
CA ARG A 125 -6.24 -12.83 -2.91
C ARG A 125 -6.96 -11.64 -3.54
N VAL A 126 -6.27 -10.96 -4.45
CA VAL A 126 -6.87 -9.90 -5.27
C VAL A 126 -7.32 -10.52 -6.60
N ASN A 127 -8.63 -10.65 -6.78
CA ASN A 127 -9.20 -11.15 -8.03
C ASN A 127 -9.10 -10.10 -9.16
N LEU A 128 -9.24 -10.57 -10.40
CA LEU A 128 -9.14 -9.73 -11.61
C LEU A 128 -10.12 -8.56 -11.59
N ILE A 129 -11.33 -8.79 -11.08
CA ILE A 129 -12.38 -7.76 -10.95
C ILE A 129 -11.92 -6.63 -10.00
N SER A 130 -11.29 -6.97 -8.87
CA SER A 130 -10.76 -5.98 -7.94
C SER A 130 -9.65 -5.15 -8.58
N ARG A 131 -8.82 -5.77 -9.44
CA ARG A 131 -7.80 -5.05 -10.23
C ARG A 131 -8.44 -4.11 -11.24
N ALA A 132 -9.43 -4.58 -12.00
CA ALA A 132 -10.15 -3.76 -12.98
C ALA A 132 -10.82 -2.55 -12.31
N ARG A 133 -11.47 -2.74 -11.15
CA ARG A 133 -12.04 -1.64 -10.35
C ARG A 133 -10.99 -0.65 -9.87
N ALA A 134 -9.84 -1.13 -9.38
CA ALA A 134 -8.73 -0.26 -8.97
C ALA A 134 -8.21 0.58 -10.15
N CYS A 135 -8.02 -0.04 -11.31
CA CYS A 135 -7.66 0.66 -12.55
C CYS A 135 -8.73 1.68 -12.95
N GLY A 136 -10.01 1.34 -12.89
CA GLY A 136 -11.11 2.27 -13.19
C GLY A 136 -11.11 3.52 -12.30
N HIS A 137 -10.93 3.35 -10.99
CA HIS A 137 -10.77 4.48 -10.07
C HIS A 137 -9.54 5.33 -10.38
N TYR A 138 -8.43 4.69 -10.73
CA TYR A 138 -7.22 5.40 -11.16
C TYR A 138 -7.47 6.21 -12.45
N PHE A 139 -8.00 5.59 -13.50
CA PHE A 139 -8.24 6.23 -14.80
C PHE A 139 -9.22 7.40 -14.71
N THR A 140 -10.36 7.21 -14.03
CA THR A 140 -11.34 8.28 -13.83
C THR A 140 -10.72 9.48 -13.10
N ARG A 141 -9.78 9.26 -12.18
CA ARG A 141 -9.08 10.34 -11.49
C ARG A 141 -8.04 11.02 -12.36
N VAL A 142 -7.19 10.27 -13.05
CA VAL A 142 -6.19 10.82 -13.98
C VAL A 142 -6.88 11.63 -15.08
N ALA A 143 -7.96 11.11 -15.66
CA ALA A 143 -8.76 11.82 -16.66
C ALA A 143 -9.33 13.14 -16.11
N ARG A 144 -9.83 13.18 -14.87
CA ARG A 144 -10.28 14.42 -14.22
C ARG A 144 -9.14 15.43 -13.97
N LEU A 145 -7.93 14.96 -13.64
CA LEU A 145 -6.76 15.83 -13.44
C LEU A 145 -6.25 16.41 -14.77
N LEU A 146 -6.31 15.63 -15.85
CA LEU A 146 -5.97 16.07 -17.21
C LEU A 146 -7.05 16.99 -17.79
N GLY A 147 -8.34 16.69 -17.57
CA GLY A 147 -9.46 17.52 -18.01
C GLY A 147 -9.50 18.89 -17.31
N LYS A 148 -9.03 18.99 -16.05
CA LYS A 148 -8.84 20.28 -15.36
C LYS A 148 -7.61 21.07 -15.81
N ARG A 149 -6.71 20.47 -16.62
CA ARG A 149 -5.54 21.13 -17.21
C ARG A 149 -5.81 21.77 -18.58
N MET A 150 -7.05 21.77 -19.06
CA MET A 150 -7.45 22.57 -20.21
C MET A 150 -8.35 23.75 -19.79
N PRO A 151 -7.78 24.88 -19.34
CA PRO A 151 -8.36 26.18 -19.63
C PRO A 151 -7.80 26.69 -20.96
N GLY A 152 -8.68 26.90 -21.94
CA GLY A 152 -8.43 27.83 -23.05
C GLY A 152 -7.38 27.41 -24.09
N ALA A 153 -7.82 26.66 -25.10
CA ALA A 153 -7.24 26.75 -26.43
C ALA A 153 -8.36 26.59 -27.48
N PHE A 154 -9.35 27.48 -27.43
CA PHE A 154 -10.02 28.01 -28.62
C PHE A 154 -10.96 29.17 -28.21
N ARG A 155 -10.77 30.29 -28.91
CA ARG A 155 -11.49 31.58 -28.86
C ARG A 155 -11.16 32.53 -27.72
#